data_AF-A0A2L0B7Z4-F1
#
_entry.id   AF-A0A2L0B7Z4-F1
#
_cell.length_a   1.000
_cell.length_b   1.000
_cell.length_c   1.000
_cell.angle_alpha   90.00
_cell.angle_beta   90.00
_cell.angle_gamma   90.00
#
_symmetry.space_group_name_H-M   'P 1'
#
loop_
_entity.id
_entity.type
_entity.pdbx_description
1 polymer ?
#
loop_
_entity_poly.entity_id
_entity_poly.type
_entity_poly.pdbx_seq_one_letter_code
_entity_poly.pdbx_strand_id
1 'polypeptide(L)'
;AKVNFCAASPCQNGGVCTTIQAGHKCTCQEGFYGKNCEFSGYDCDSDPCQNGGVCRISNGGGYICDCPVGTTGTNCEIDSLNECNSNPCQHPDAICQDKLGDYACYCPPKHTGKNCEIYDKNSSGGLGYAFVPKTDPNNFYAKDLELQRQQCLQNKCPLKRGNRRCDEECNTYACEFDGNDCSLGINPWVNCTASIKCWEVFMDGVCNEDCNNPQCLFDGRDCEKSLQPCNPIYDAYCQKHYANGYCDYGCDNAEC
;
A
#
# COMPACT_ATOMS: atom_id res chain seq x y z
N ALA A 1 38.38 -36.83 25.13
CA ALA A 1 37.35 -35.99 25.78
C ALA A 1 36.23 -35.74 24.78
N LYS A 2 34.96 -35.92 25.16
CA LYS A 2 33.81 -35.61 24.29
C LYS A 2 33.70 -34.08 24.24
N VAL A 3 33.95 -33.48 23.08
CA VAL A 3 33.86 -32.01 22.91
C VAL A 3 32.42 -31.59 23.13
N ASN A 4 32.18 -30.68 24.08
CA ASN A 4 30.86 -30.10 24.32
C ASN A 4 30.71 -28.84 23.46
N PHE A 5 30.08 -28.99 22.31
CA PHE A 5 29.86 -27.90 21.36
C PHE A 5 28.85 -26.85 21.86
N CYS A 6 28.11 -27.13 22.94
CA CYS A 6 27.21 -26.17 23.58
C CYS A 6 27.87 -25.30 24.65
N ALA A 7 29.14 -25.56 25.02
CA ALA A 7 29.82 -24.83 26.09
C ALA A 7 29.98 -23.32 25.80
N ALA A 8 30.02 -22.94 24.53
CA ALA A 8 30.10 -21.54 24.09
C ALA A 8 28.73 -20.87 23.91
N SER A 9 27.63 -21.54 24.27
CA SER A 9 26.26 -21.07 24.05
C SER A 9 26.02 -20.57 22.61
N PRO A 10 26.23 -21.42 21.59
CA PRO A 10 26.16 -20.98 20.19
C PRO A 10 24.74 -20.63 19.72
N CYS A 11 23.69 -21.06 20.44
CA CYS A 11 22.30 -20.76 20.09
C CYS A 11 21.88 -19.40 20.65
N GLN A 12 21.39 -18.53 19.78
CA GLN A 12 20.91 -17.19 20.05
C GLN A 12 19.38 -17.19 20.29
N ASN A 13 18.82 -16.03 20.68
CA ASN A 13 17.38 -15.79 20.77
C ASN A 13 16.58 -16.86 21.55
N GLY A 14 17.17 -17.39 22.64
CA GLY A 14 16.51 -18.38 23.49
C GLY A 14 16.48 -19.81 22.93
N GLY A 15 17.24 -20.10 21.87
CA GLY A 15 17.36 -21.45 21.31
C GLY A 15 18.02 -22.45 22.26
N VAL A 16 17.52 -23.70 22.27
CA VAL A 16 18.03 -24.78 23.12
C VAL A 16 19.13 -25.56 22.39
N CYS A 17 20.34 -25.56 22.94
CA CYS A 17 21.49 -26.26 22.37
C CYS A 17 21.53 -27.74 22.77
N THR A 18 21.71 -28.62 21.78
CA THR A 18 21.97 -30.05 21.99
C THR A 18 23.25 -30.50 21.28
N THR A 19 24.07 -31.30 21.95
CA THR A 19 25.31 -31.83 21.35
C THR A 19 24.99 -33.07 20.51
N ILE A 20 25.47 -33.10 19.26
CA ILE A 20 25.33 -34.23 18.33
C ILE A 20 26.71 -34.80 17.94
N GLN A 21 26.74 -35.94 17.25
CA GLN A 21 28.00 -36.64 16.91
C GLN A 21 29.01 -35.77 16.13
N ALA A 22 28.53 -34.78 15.37
CA ALA A 22 29.35 -33.90 14.54
C ALA A 22 29.10 -32.41 14.82
N GLY A 23 28.91 -32.01 16.09
CA GLY A 23 28.79 -30.59 16.47
C GLY A 23 27.64 -30.33 17.44
N HIS A 24 26.94 -29.21 17.24
CA HIS A 24 25.74 -28.83 17.97
C HIS A 24 24.54 -28.69 17.04
N LYS A 25 23.35 -28.84 17.62
CA LYS A 25 22.06 -28.52 17.00
C LYS A 25 21.31 -27.57 17.93
N CYS A 26 20.89 -26.44 17.39
CA CYS A 26 20.00 -25.51 18.08
C CYS A 26 18.53 -25.85 17.76
N THR A 27 17.70 -25.88 18.80
CA THR A 27 16.25 -25.93 18.67
C THR A 27 15.71 -24.54 18.95
N CYS A 28 15.21 -23.87 17.91
CA CYS A 28 14.81 -22.47 18.00
C CYS A 28 13.43 -22.30 18.65
N GLN A 29 13.23 -21.16 19.30
CA GLN A 29 11.92 -20.74 19.79
C GLN A 29 11.04 -20.32 18.60
N GLU A 30 9.73 -20.29 18.81
CA GLU A 30 8.77 -19.88 17.79
C GLU A 30 9.10 -18.48 17.24
N GLY A 31 9.12 -18.35 15.90
CA GLY A 31 9.49 -17.10 15.21
C GLY A 31 10.99 -16.90 14.96
N PHE A 32 11.85 -17.85 15.35
CA PHE A 32 13.30 -17.81 15.08
C PHE A 32 13.78 -19.03 14.32
N TYR A 33 14.76 -18.84 13.46
CA TYR A 33 15.33 -19.86 12.60
C TYR A 33 16.82 -19.59 12.31
N GLY A 34 17.45 -20.47 11.53
CA GLY A 34 18.89 -20.46 11.31
C GLY A 34 19.63 -21.52 12.12
N LYS A 35 20.91 -21.73 11.80
CA LYS A 35 21.73 -22.79 12.41
C LYS A 35 21.92 -22.59 13.91
N ASN A 36 21.95 -21.33 14.32
CA ASN A 36 22.15 -20.85 15.67
C ASN A 36 20.95 -20.05 16.18
N CYS A 37 19.79 -20.11 15.52
CA CYS A 37 18.61 -19.27 15.85
C CYS A 37 18.90 -17.76 15.77
N GLU A 38 19.82 -17.37 14.89
CA GLU A 38 20.30 -16.00 14.70
C GLU A 38 19.33 -15.13 13.90
N PHE A 39 18.39 -15.75 13.18
CA PHE A 39 17.41 -15.06 12.35
C PHE A 39 16.04 -15.08 13.04
N SER A 40 15.35 -13.96 12.97
CA SER A 40 13.95 -13.80 13.40
C SER A 40 13.10 -13.54 12.16
N GLY A 41 12.01 -14.28 12.00
CA GLY A 41 11.13 -14.20 10.84
C GLY A 41 10.56 -15.55 10.40
N TYR A 42 9.62 -15.53 9.47
CA TYR A 42 9.11 -16.73 8.78
C TYR A 42 9.85 -16.88 7.43
N ASP A 43 9.98 -18.11 6.90
CA ASP A 43 10.73 -18.40 5.64
C ASP A 43 10.24 -17.62 4.40
N CYS A 44 9.08 -16.96 4.48
CA CYS A 44 8.52 -16.10 3.43
C CYS A 44 8.95 -14.63 3.52
N ASP A 45 9.61 -14.20 4.59
CA ASP A 45 9.97 -12.78 4.81
C ASP A 45 11.00 -12.25 3.79
N SER A 46 11.68 -13.17 3.08
CA SER A 46 12.59 -12.84 1.98
C SER A 46 11.92 -12.79 0.60
N ASP A 47 10.60 -12.96 0.55
CA ASP A 47 9.79 -13.04 -0.68
C ASP A 47 10.42 -13.96 -1.76
N PRO A 48 10.64 -15.25 -1.46
CA PRO A 48 11.38 -16.14 -2.36
C PRO A 48 10.61 -16.51 -3.64
N CYS A 49 9.28 -16.34 -3.66
CA CYS A 49 8.42 -16.69 -4.78
C CYS A 49 8.39 -15.56 -5.82
N GLN A 50 8.66 -15.90 -7.07
CA GLN A 50 8.75 -14.96 -8.18
C GLN A 50 7.44 -14.89 -8.97
N ASN A 51 7.33 -13.90 -9.85
CA ASN A 51 6.26 -13.77 -10.85
C ASN A 51 4.83 -13.83 -10.27
N GLY A 52 4.64 -13.29 -9.05
CA GLY A 52 3.33 -13.27 -8.38
C GLY A 52 2.99 -14.56 -7.65
N GLY A 53 3.95 -15.47 -7.45
CA GLY A 53 3.78 -16.66 -6.61
C GLY A 53 3.48 -16.31 -5.15
N VAL A 54 2.56 -17.04 -4.53
CA VAL A 54 2.20 -16.84 -3.12
C VAL A 54 3.08 -17.74 -2.25
N CYS A 55 3.85 -17.13 -1.37
CA CYS A 55 4.69 -17.86 -0.43
C CYS A 55 3.87 -18.41 0.73
N ARG A 56 4.04 -19.71 1.03
CA ARG A 56 3.47 -20.38 2.20
C ARG A 56 4.54 -21.09 2.98
N ILE A 57 4.42 -21.04 4.31
CA ILE A 57 5.31 -21.78 5.20
C ILE A 57 4.96 -23.27 5.16
N SER A 58 5.97 -24.11 4.97
CA SER A 58 5.82 -25.56 4.93
C SER A 58 5.73 -26.13 6.34
N ASN A 59 4.81 -27.08 6.55
CA ASN A 59 4.61 -27.76 7.85
C ASN A 59 5.86 -28.53 8.35
N GLY A 60 6.88 -28.74 7.50
CA GLY A 60 8.15 -29.38 7.84
C GLY A 60 9.32 -28.41 8.06
N GLY A 61 9.07 -27.09 8.02
CA GLY A 61 10.09 -26.05 7.92
C GLY A 61 10.42 -25.72 6.45
N GLY A 62 10.79 -24.47 6.18
CA GLY A 62 10.98 -23.94 4.82
C GLY A 62 9.70 -23.31 4.25
N TYR A 63 9.75 -22.94 2.98
CA TYR A 63 8.63 -22.36 2.24
C TYR A 63 8.23 -23.23 1.03
N ILE A 64 7.02 -23.00 0.55
CA ILE A 64 6.47 -23.51 -0.71
C ILE A 64 5.88 -22.32 -1.46
N CYS A 65 6.16 -22.23 -2.77
CA CYS A 65 5.54 -21.24 -3.63
C CYS A 65 4.34 -21.82 -4.36
N ASP A 66 3.19 -21.19 -4.19
CA ASP A 66 2.02 -21.45 -5.03
C ASP A 66 2.15 -20.64 -6.31
N CYS A 67 2.53 -21.32 -7.39
CA CYS A 67 2.79 -20.68 -8.65
C CYS A 67 1.49 -20.33 -9.40
N PRO A 68 1.37 -19.09 -9.92
CA PRO A 68 0.24 -18.71 -10.75
C PRO A 68 0.24 -19.51 -12.06
N VAL A 69 -0.94 -19.56 -12.67
CA VAL A 69 -1.14 -20.22 -13.98
C VAL A 69 -0.12 -19.68 -14.98
N GLY A 70 0.55 -20.59 -15.69
CA GLY A 70 1.60 -20.26 -16.65
C GLY A 70 3.02 -20.35 -16.07
N THR A 71 3.18 -20.42 -14.75
CA THR A 71 4.51 -20.59 -14.11
C THR A 71 4.65 -21.91 -13.35
N THR A 72 5.89 -22.38 -13.23
CA THR A 72 6.28 -23.56 -12.44
C THR A 72 7.70 -23.40 -11.89
N GLY A 73 8.21 -24.41 -11.19
CA GLY A 73 9.51 -24.37 -10.51
C GLY A 73 9.38 -24.20 -9.00
N THR A 74 10.51 -24.15 -8.31
CA THR A 74 10.51 -24.06 -6.83
C THR A 74 10.06 -22.68 -6.36
N ASN A 75 10.42 -21.66 -7.13
CA ASN A 75 10.19 -20.25 -6.89
C ASN A 75 9.33 -19.63 -7.98
N CYS A 76 8.61 -20.42 -8.78
CA CYS A 76 7.82 -19.96 -9.93
C CYS A 76 8.65 -19.27 -11.03
N GLU A 77 9.88 -19.75 -11.21
CA GLU A 77 10.89 -19.21 -12.12
C GLU A 77 10.85 -19.78 -13.55
N ILE A 78 10.03 -20.82 -13.79
CA ILE A 78 9.97 -21.54 -15.06
C ILE A 78 8.67 -21.19 -15.78
N ASP A 79 8.79 -20.86 -17.06
CA ASP A 79 7.66 -20.59 -17.93
C ASP A 79 7.09 -21.89 -18.47
N SER A 80 5.79 -22.09 -18.28
CA SER A 80 5.08 -23.32 -18.65
C SER A 80 3.97 -23.09 -19.65
N LEU A 81 3.66 -21.83 -20.00
CA LEU A 81 2.59 -21.48 -20.92
C LEU A 81 3.02 -20.28 -21.75
N ASN A 82 2.88 -20.39 -23.08
CA ASN A 82 3.01 -19.22 -23.94
C ASN A 82 1.63 -18.58 -24.14
N GLU A 83 1.37 -17.45 -23.48
CA GLU A 83 0.07 -16.79 -23.50
C GLU A 83 -0.24 -16.13 -24.85
N CYS A 84 0.78 -15.80 -25.64
CA CYS A 84 0.61 -15.21 -26.97
C CYS A 84 -0.12 -16.13 -27.96
N ASN A 85 -0.09 -17.45 -27.75
CA ASN A 85 -0.84 -18.41 -28.58
C ASN A 85 -2.36 -18.18 -28.58
N SER A 86 -2.89 -17.51 -27.55
CA SER A 86 -4.32 -17.18 -27.46
C SER A 86 -4.71 -15.92 -28.25
N ASN A 87 -3.75 -15.26 -28.90
CA ASN A 87 -3.90 -13.94 -29.55
C ASN A 87 -4.56 -12.89 -28.64
N PRO A 88 -3.97 -12.60 -27.47
CA PRO A 88 -4.62 -11.73 -26.49
C PRO A 88 -4.64 -10.25 -26.88
N CYS A 89 -3.74 -9.80 -27.77
CA CYS A 89 -3.69 -8.41 -28.23
C CYS A 89 -4.82 -8.13 -29.24
N GLN A 90 -5.68 -7.15 -28.97
CA GLN A 90 -6.94 -6.94 -29.70
C GLN A 90 -6.77 -6.39 -31.11
N HIS A 91 -5.60 -5.86 -31.45
CA HIS A 91 -5.33 -5.24 -32.75
C HIS A 91 -4.42 -6.12 -33.60
N PRO A 92 -4.70 -6.24 -34.92
CA PRO A 92 -3.90 -7.07 -35.83
C PRO A 92 -2.47 -6.54 -35.99
N ASP A 93 -2.28 -5.23 -35.83
CA ASP A 93 -0.98 -4.57 -35.90
C ASP A 93 -0.23 -4.57 -34.55
N ALA A 94 -0.82 -5.17 -33.50
CA ALA A 94 -0.18 -5.30 -32.21
C ALA A 94 0.73 -6.54 -32.18
N ILE A 95 1.92 -6.39 -31.60
CA ILE A 95 2.89 -7.48 -31.49
C ILE A 95 2.76 -8.10 -30.10
N CYS A 96 2.48 -9.40 -30.02
CA CYS A 96 2.53 -10.12 -28.74
C CYS A 96 3.94 -10.65 -28.47
N GLN A 97 4.44 -10.42 -27.26
CA GLN A 97 5.68 -10.98 -26.76
C GLN A 97 5.39 -11.80 -25.50
N ASP A 98 5.77 -13.06 -25.55
CA ASP A 98 5.68 -14.01 -24.45
C ASP A 98 6.63 -13.62 -23.31
N LYS A 99 6.19 -13.76 -22.07
CA LYS A 99 6.98 -13.54 -20.87
C LYS A 99 6.71 -14.63 -19.85
N LEU A 100 7.63 -14.77 -18.91
CA LEU A 100 7.51 -15.73 -17.83
C LEU A 100 6.22 -15.50 -17.01
N GLY A 101 5.19 -16.33 -17.23
CA GLY A 101 3.90 -16.25 -16.54
C GLY A 101 3.01 -15.07 -16.94
N ASP A 102 3.34 -14.37 -18.03
CA ASP A 102 2.53 -13.27 -18.55
C ASP A 102 2.88 -12.98 -20.02
N TYR A 103 2.22 -12.02 -20.64
CA TYR A 103 2.58 -11.54 -21.98
C TYR A 103 2.58 -10.02 -22.04
N ALA A 104 3.21 -9.51 -23.09
CA ALA A 104 3.22 -8.10 -23.43
C ALA A 104 2.66 -7.89 -24.83
N CYS A 105 1.67 -7.00 -24.96
CA CYS A 105 1.26 -6.49 -26.26
C CYS A 105 1.99 -5.19 -26.57
N TYR A 106 2.52 -5.01 -27.77
CA TYR A 106 3.00 -3.72 -28.26
C TYR A 106 1.92 -3.12 -29.14
N CYS A 107 1.29 -2.07 -28.64
CA CYS A 107 0.13 -1.44 -29.22
C CYS A 107 0.47 -0.50 -30.36
N PRO A 108 -0.39 -0.44 -31.40
CA PRO A 108 -0.26 0.54 -32.46
C PRO A 108 -0.52 1.97 -31.93
N PRO A 109 -0.16 3.02 -32.70
CA PRO A 109 -0.48 4.39 -32.34
C PRO A 109 -1.96 4.57 -32.06
N LYS A 110 -2.26 5.42 -31.07
CA LYS A 110 -3.58 5.70 -30.53
C LYS A 110 -4.23 4.58 -29.71
N HIS A 111 -3.50 3.50 -29.42
CA HIS A 111 -3.97 2.40 -28.59
C HIS A 111 -3.06 2.17 -27.38
N THR A 112 -3.66 1.83 -26.25
CA THR A 112 -3.03 1.54 -24.95
C THR A 112 -3.84 0.45 -24.22
N GLY A 113 -3.44 0.04 -23.02
CA GLY A 113 -4.06 -1.10 -22.31
C GLY A 113 -3.22 -2.38 -22.42
N LYS A 114 -3.46 -3.38 -21.57
CA LYS A 114 -2.64 -4.62 -21.52
C LYS A 114 -2.70 -5.34 -22.86
N ASN A 115 -3.88 -5.28 -23.46
CA ASN A 115 -4.25 -5.97 -24.68
C ASN A 115 -4.52 -4.97 -25.82
N CYS A 116 -4.10 -3.71 -25.66
CA CYS A 116 -4.34 -2.60 -26.60
C CYS A 116 -5.81 -2.20 -26.77
N GLU A 117 -6.64 -2.51 -25.78
CA GLU A 117 -8.09 -2.33 -25.77
C GLU A 117 -8.56 -0.87 -25.56
N ILE A 118 -7.65 0.02 -25.17
CA ILE A 118 -7.96 1.41 -24.82
C ILE A 118 -7.54 2.32 -25.97
N TYR A 119 -8.46 3.18 -26.42
CA TYR A 119 -8.18 4.19 -27.42
C TYR A 119 -7.76 5.52 -26.76
N ASP A 120 -6.55 5.98 -27.05
CA ASP A 120 -6.01 7.27 -26.63
C ASP A 120 -5.45 8.01 -27.84
N LYS A 121 -6.16 9.04 -28.32
CA LYS A 121 -5.78 9.83 -29.49
C LYS A 121 -4.37 10.44 -29.44
N ASN A 122 -3.80 10.63 -28.25
CA ASN A 122 -2.49 11.23 -28.05
C ASN A 122 -1.37 10.18 -27.88
N SER A 123 -1.71 8.91 -27.75
CA SER A 123 -0.73 7.83 -27.60
C SER A 123 0.03 7.59 -28.90
N SER A 124 1.36 7.55 -28.81
CA SER A 124 2.22 7.08 -29.89
C SER A 124 2.22 5.56 -30.06
N GLY A 125 1.46 4.82 -29.24
CA GLY A 125 1.54 3.37 -29.13
C GLY A 125 2.74 2.94 -28.28
N GLY A 126 3.12 1.66 -28.36
CA GLY A 126 4.23 1.07 -27.61
C GLY A 126 3.77 -0.02 -26.65
N LEU A 127 4.55 -0.32 -25.61
CA LEU A 127 4.22 -1.41 -24.69
C LEU A 127 2.86 -1.17 -24.01
N GLY A 128 1.97 -2.14 -24.17
CA GLY A 128 0.65 -2.21 -23.56
C GLY A 128 0.79 -2.58 -22.10
N TYR A 129 0.29 -1.71 -21.24
CA TYR A 129 0.22 -1.95 -19.81
C TYR A 129 -1.26 -2.09 -19.44
N ALA A 130 -1.60 -3.02 -18.55
CA ALA A 130 -2.89 -2.98 -17.90
C ALA A 130 -3.12 -1.56 -17.38
N PHE A 131 -4.28 -0.99 -17.68
CA PHE A 131 -4.72 0.22 -17.01
C PHE A 131 -4.96 -0.16 -15.54
N VAL A 132 -3.87 -0.27 -14.78
CA VAL A 132 -3.90 0.01 -13.36
C VAL A 132 -4.40 1.46 -13.33
N PRO A 133 -5.61 1.74 -12.78
CA PRO A 133 -6.11 3.11 -12.73
C PRO A 133 -4.99 3.92 -12.13
N LYS A 134 -4.34 4.81 -12.92
CA LYS A 134 -2.99 5.33 -12.65
C LYS A 134 -2.75 5.31 -11.15
N THR A 135 -2.16 4.22 -10.64
CA THR A 135 -1.44 4.31 -9.41
C THR A 135 -0.30 5.16 -9.88
N ASP A 136 -0.43 6.45 -9.62
CA ASP A 136 0.69 7.34 -9.58
C ASP A 136 1.87 6.51 -9.06
N PRO A 137 3.01 6.47 -9.75
CA PRO A 137 4.21 5.85 -9.21
C PRO A 137 4.55 6.36 -7.79
N ASN A 138 3.92 7.46 -7.36
CA ASN A 138 3.90 8.01 -6.01
C ASN A 138 2.58 7.84 -5.23
N ASN A 139 1.66 6.92 -5.58
CA ASN A 139 0.50 6.64 -4.73
C ASN A 139 0.93 5.80 -3.51
N PHE A 140 1.68 6.48 -2.65
CA PHE A 140 2.12 6.10 -1.34
C PHE A 140 0.91 5.65 -0.49
N TYR A 141 -0.26 6.27 -0.67
CA TYR A 141 -1.43 6.10 0.20
C TYR A 141 -2.05 4.71 0.22
N ALA A 142 -2.10 3.97 -0.89
CA ALA A 142 -2.70 2.62 -0.89
C ALA A 142 -1.82 1.58 -0.18
N LYS A 143 -0.49 1.70 -0.29
CA LYS A 143 0.47 0.90 0.49
C LYS A 143 0.52 1.37 1.95
N ASP A 144 0.41 2.68 2.16
CA ASP A 144 0.40 3.29 3.48
C ASP A 144 -0.84 2.85 4.27
N LEU A 145 -2.01 2.71 3.63
CA LEU A 145 -3.22 2.26 4.31
C LEU A 145 -3.11 0.84 4.87
N GLU A 146 -2.50 -0.08 4.13
CA GLU A 146 -2.29 -1.46 4.60
C GLU A 146 -1.23 -1.52 5.71
N LEU A 147 -0.17 -0.71 5.60
CA LEU A 147 0.82 -0.53 6.66
C LEU A 147 0.21 0.07 7.93
N GLN A 148 -0.64 1.09 7.79
CA GLN A 148 -1.35 1.73 8.88
C GLN A 148 -2.31 0.74 9.56
N ARG A 149 -3.00 -0.15 8.81
CA ARG A 149 -3.81 -1.24 9.39
C ARG A 149 -2.96 -2.20 10.22
N GLN A 150 -1.78 -2.57 9.73
CA GLN A 150 -0.84 -3.40 10.49
C GLN A 150 -0.32 -2.68 11.75
N GLN A 151 -0.05 -1.38 11.66
CA GLN A 151 0.34 -0.54 12.79
C GLN A 151 -0.79 -0.44 13.83
N CYS A 152 -2.06 -0.35 13.43
CA CYS A 152 -3.20 -0.40 14.35
C CYS A 152 -3.20 -1.68 15.19
N LEU A 153 -2.89 -2.82 14.55
CA LEU A 153 -2.81 -4.12 15.21
C LEU A 153 -1.59 -4.19 16.15
N GLN A 154 -0.42 -3.71 15.72
CA GLN A 154 0.78 -3.61 16.56
C GLN A 154 0.58 -2.73 17.79
N ASN A 155 -0.04 -1.56 17.62
CA ASN A 155 -0.32 -0.61 18.69
C ASN A 155 -1.49 -1.01 19.60
N LYS A 156 -2.11 -2.17 19.30
CA LYS A 156 -3.27 -2.73 20.01
C LYS A 156 -4.45 -1.75 20.05
N CYS A 157 -4.60 -0.94 19.00
CA CYS A 157 -5.69 0.02 18.84
C CYS A 157 -7.10 -0.61 18.99
N PRO A 158 -7.35 -1.88 18.60
CA PRO A 158 -8.64 -2.52 18.86
C PRO A 158 -9.04 -2.63 20.34
N LEU A 159 -8.07 -2.61 21.28
CA LEU A 159 -8.32 -2.63 22.72
C LEU A 159 -8.47 -1.24 23.33
N LYS A 160 -8.05 -0.20 22.59
CA LYS A 160 -8.05 1.20 23.01
C LYS A 160 -9.27 1.95 22.48
N ARG A 161 -9.73 1.59 21.28
CA ARG A 161 -10.85 2.26 20.60
C ARG A 161 -12.13 2.38 21.43
N GLY A 162 -12.80 3.53 21.39
CA GLY A 162 -14.09 3.80 22.03
C GLY A 162 -14.04 3.96 23.55
N ASN A 163 -12.86 4.26 24.11
CA ASN A 163 -12.61 4.50 25.54
C ASN A 163 -12.78 5.99 25.93
N ARG A 164 -13.10 6.89 24.99
CA ARG A 164 -13.25 8.36 25.14
C ARG A 164 -11.97 9.12 25.47
N ARG A 165 -10.83 8.52 25.18
CA ARG A 165 -9.50 9.12 25.32
C ARG A 165 -8.81 8.94 23.98
N CYS A 166 -8.44 10.04 23.34
CA CYS A 166 -7.71 9.96 22.09
C CYS A 166 -6.29 9.41 22.33
N ASP A 167 -6.03 8.20 21.86
CA ASP A 167 -4.69 7.63 21.76
C ASP A 167 -4.08 7.99 20.40
N GLU A 168 -3.13 8.93 20.39
CA GLU A 168 -2.52 9.54 19.19
C GLU A 168 -1.95 8.48 18.21
N GLU A 169 -1.38 7.39 18.71
CA GLU A 169 -0.86 6.30 17.88
C GLU A 169 -1.95 5.47 17.16
N CYS A 170 -3.21 5.67 17.54
CA CYS A 170 -4.41 5.08 16.96
C CYS A 170 -5.25 6.12 16.21
N ASN A 171 -4.81 7.39 16.19
CA ASN A 171 -5.46 8.48 15.46
C ASN A 171 -5.14 8.44 13.96
N THR A 172 -5.41 7.30 13.34
CA THR A 172 -5.28 7.11 11.89
C THR A 172 -6.60 6.65 11.32
N TYR A 173 -6.83 6.93 10.04
CA TYR A 173 -8.02 6.46 9.35
C TYR A 173 -8.15 4.92 9.40
N ALA A 174 -7.04 4.20 9.24
CA ALA A 174 -7.01 2.73 9.32
C ALA A 174 -7.46 2.18 10.68
N CYS A 175 -7.30 2.95 11.75
CA CYS A 175 -7.73 2.62 13.11
C CYS A 175 -9.12 3.20 13.44
N GLU A 176 -9.85 3.73 12.46
CA GLU A 176 -11.12 4.45 12.65
C GLU A 176 -10.99 5.64 13.61
N PHE A 177 -9.87 6.37 13.56
CA PHE A 177 -9.57 7.50 14.46
C PHE A 177 -9.73 7.13 15.95
N ASP A 178 -9.15 6.00 16.31
CA ASP A 178 -9.28 5.38 17.64
C ASP A 178 -10.75 5.06 18.02
N GLY A 179 -11.50 4.49 17.08
CA GLY A 179 -12.94 4.27 17.26
C GLY A 179 -13.74 5.57 17.40
N ASN A 180 -13.27 6.62 16.74
CA ASN A 180 -13.73 8.00 16.79
C ASN A 180 -13.38 8.78 18.06
N ASP A 181 -12.62 8.24 19.01
CA ASP A 181 -12.23 8.98 20.22
C ASP A 181 -11.36 10.21 19.89
N CYS A 182 -10.63 10.17 18.77
CA CYS A 182 -9.84 11.30 18.26
C CYS A 182 -10.59 12.19 17.26
N SER A 183 -11.77 11.77 16.77
CA SER A 183 -12.62 12.53 15.84
C SER A 183 -13.89 13.06 16.51
N LEU A 184 -13.82 13.35 17.82
CA LEU A 184 -14.96 13.84 18.64
C LEU A 184 -16.16 12.88 18.69
N GLY A 185 -15.93 11.58 18.46
CA GLY A 185 -16.94 10.52 18.51
C GLY A 185 -17.78 10.38 17.24
N ILE A 186 -17.37 11.00 16.12
CA ILE A 186 -18.16 11.06 14.88
C ILE A 186 -17.30 10.52 13.73
N ASN A 187 -17.86 9.63 12.90
CA ASN A 187 -17.31 9.35 11.57
C ASN A 187 -17.80 10.46 10.62
N PRO A 188 -16.92 11.36 10.15
CA PRO A 188 -17.33 12.52 9.36
C PRO A 188 -17.99 12.16 8.01
N TRP A 189 -17.70 10.96 7.48
CA TRP A 189 -18.21 10.47 6.20
C TRP A 189 -19.35 9.47 6.33
N VAL A 190 -19.95 9.30 7.53
CA VAL A 190 -21.03 8.33 7.75
C VAL A 190 -22.24 8.52 6.83
N ASN A 191 -22.49 9.77 6.41
CA ASN A 191 -23.58 10.13 5.52
C ASN A 191 -23.14 10.27 4.05
N CYS A 192 -21.86 10.10 3.75
CA CYS A 192 -21.33 10.23 2.40
C CYS A 192 -21.72 9.00 1.57
N THR A 193 -22.44 9.23 0.47
CA THR A 193 -22.94 8.17 -0.43
C THR A 193 -22.29 8.21 -1.81
N ALA A 194 -21.14 8.84 -1.94
CA ALA A 194 -20.43 8.95 -3.21
C ALA A 194 -20.01 7.58 -3.75
N SER A 195 -19.86 7.50 -5.07
CA SER A 195 -19.43 6.29 -5.80
C SER A 195 -18.01 5.87 -5.44
N ILE A 196 -17.21 6.83 -4.99
CA ILE A 196 -15.81 6.67 -4.58
C ILE A 196 -15.66 6.95 -3.09
N LYS A 197 -14.54 6.50 -2.53
CA LYS A 197 -14.23 6.67 -1.11
C LYS A 197 -13.71 8.08 -0.85
N CYS A 198 -14.61 9.01 -0.52
CA CYS A 198 -14.26 10.43 -0.41
C CYS A 198 -13.22 10.78 0.64
N TRP A 199 -13.01 9.95 1.66
CA TRP A 199 -11.93 10.16 2.63
C TRP A 199 -10.53 9.89 2.04
N GLU A 200 -10.40 9.16 0.92
CA GLU A 200 -9.11 8.89 0.25
C GLU A 200 -8.67 10.03 -0.66
N VAL A 201 -9.60 10.90 -1.04
CA VAL A 201 -9.39 12.04 -1.96
C VAL A 201 -9.67 13.39 -1.31
N PHE A 202 -10.06 13.41 -0.03
CA PHE A 202 -10.37 14.63 0.70
C PHE A 202 -9.13 15.51 0.90
N MET A 203 -9.17 16.76 0.40
CA MET A 203 -8.06 17.73 0.45
C MET A 203 -6.79 17.25 -0.27
N ASP A 204 -6.92 16.49 -1.36
CA ASP A 204 -5.80 16.02 -2.16
C ASP A 204 -5.37 17.00 -3.27
N GLY A 205 -6.12 18.10 -3.44
CA GLY A 205 -5.89 19.15 -4.43
C GLY A 205 -6.47 18.85 -5.81
N VAL A 206 -7.14 17.71 -6.01
CA VAL A 206 -7.82 17.29 -7.24
C VAL A 206 -9.32 17.34 -7.02
N CYS A 207 -10.02 18.18 -7.78
CA CYS A 207 -11.47 18.23 -7.68
C CYS A 207 -12.14 16.90 -8.08
N ASN A 208 -12.74 16.21 -7.11
CA ASN A 208 -13.62 15.08 -7.28
C ASN A 208 -15.09 15.48 -7.06
N GLU A 209 -15.77 15.76 -8.16
CA GLU A 209 -17.18 16.19 -8.16
C GLU A 209 -18.14 15.21 -7.44
N ASP A 210 -17.83 13.90 -7.46
CA ASP A 210 -18.59 12.87 -6.73
C ASP A 210 -18.54 13.08 -5.20
N CYS A 211 -17.46 13.68 -4.70
CA CYS A 211 -17.21 14.00 -3.29
C CYS A 211 -17.54 15.45 -2.94
N ASN A 212 -17.78 16.29 -3.94
CA ASN A 212 -18.09 17.72 -3.80
C ASN A 212 -19.55 17.97 -3.38
N ASN A 213 -19.94 17.42 -2.24
CA ASN A 213 -21.27 17.61 -1.67
C ASN A 213 -21.20 17.70 -0.14
N PRO A 214 -22.24 18.25 0.52
CA PRO A 214 -22.21 18.46 1.96
C PRO A 214 -22.01 17.17 2.78
N GLN A 215 -22.55 16.04 2.30
CA GLN A 215 -22.45 14.76 3.01
C GLN A 215 -21.04 14.16 2.97
N CYS A 216 -20.26 14.52 1.95
CA CYS A 216 -18.88 14.11 1.74
C CYS A 216 -17.88 15.25 2.02
N LEU A 217 -18.33 16.28 2.75
CA LEU A 217 -17.51 17.42 3.20
C LEU A 217 -16.91 18.26 2.07
N PHE A 218 -17.64 18.41 0.97
CA PHE A 218 -17.27 19.21 -0.20
C PHE A 218 -15.89 18.87 -0.76
N ASP A 219 -15.51 17.59 -0.70
CA ASP A 219 -14.22 17.11 -1.19
C ASP A 219 -13.02 17.89 -0.61
N GLY A 220 -13.11 18.28 0.67
CA GLY A 220 -12.04 19.07 1.28
C GLY A 220 -11.88 20.48 0.69
N ARG A 221 -12.82 20.90 -0.15
CA ARG A 221 -12.81 22.13 -0.96
C ARG A 221 -11.82 22.09 -2.13
N ASP A 222 -11.40 20.91 -2.58
CA ASP A 222 -10.56 20.75 -3.78
C ASP A 222 -11.28 21.19 -5.07
N CYS A 223 -12.61 21.16 -5.05
CA CYS A 223 -13.48 21.66 -6.12
C CYS A 223 -13.80 23.15 -6.04
N GLU A 224 -13.49 23.81 -4.93
CA GLU A 224 -13.47 25.27 -4.94
C GLU A 224 -12.30 25.69 -5.82
N LYS A 225 -12.56 26.53 -6.82
CA LYS A 225 -11.49 27.16 -7.61
C LYS A 225 -10.51 27.74 -6.62
N SER A 226 -9.30 27.18 -6.56
CA SER A 226 -8.30 27.50 -5.56
C SER A 226 -8.16 29.01 -5.46
N LEU A 227 -8.84 29.58 -4.47
CA LEU A 227 -8.55 30.92 -4.02
C LEU A 227 -7.10 30.81 -3.59
N GLN A 228 -6.23 31.51 -4.31
CA GLN A 228 -4.82 31.52 -3.98
C GLN A 228 -4.72 31.88 -2.49
N PRO A 229 -3.84 31.25 -1.70
CA PRO A 229 -3.70 31.61 -0.30
C PRO A 229 -3.55 33.12 -0.15
N CYS A 230 -4.12 33.69 0.92
CA CYS A 230 -3.97 35.12 1.21
C CYS A 230 -2.52 35.54 1.00
N ASN A 231 -2.33 36.68 0.34
CA ASN A 231 -1.00 37.14 -0.02
C ASN A 231 -0.07 37.09 1.21
N PRO A 232 1.07 36.35 1.16
CA PRO A 232 1.91 36.12 2.34
C PRO A 232 2.45 37.39 3.01
N ILE A 233 2.52 38.50 2.27
CA ILE A 233 2.93 39.82 2.79
C ILE A 233 1.84 40.41 3.69
N TYR A 234 0.57 40.15 3.38
CA TYR A 234 -0.60 40.70 4.06
C TYR A 234 -1.28 39.69 4.99
N ASP A 235 -1.01 38.39 4.88
CA ASP A 235 -1.61 37.32 5.70
C ASP A 235 -1.51 37.60 7.21
N ALA A 236 -0.31 37.97 7.69
CA ALA A 236 -0.11 38.34 9.09
C ALA A 236 -0.86 39.62 9.52
N TYR A 237 -1.09 40.55 8.60
CA TYR A 237 -1.90 41.75 8.84
C TYR A 237 -3.38 41.36 8.94
N CYS A 238 -3.88 40.59 7.97
CA CYS A 238 -5.28 40.17 7.89
C CYS A 238 -5.69 39.30 9.08
N GLN A 239 -4.87 38.33 9.49
CA GLN A 239 -5.14 37.52 10.68
C GLN A 239 -5.30 38.34 11.96
N LYS A 240 -4.49 39.39 12.13
CA LYS A 240 -4.55 40.26 13.32
C LYS A 240 -5.75 41.22 13.29
N HIS A 241 -6.28 41.49 12.11
CA HIS A 241 -7.39 42.42 11.88
C HIS A 241 -8.72 41.70 11.58
N TYR A 242 -8.72 40.38 11.52
CA TYR A 242 -9.89 39.56 11.25
C TYR A 242 -10.97 39.75 12.32
N ALA A 243 -12.20 40.05 11.88
CA ALA A 243 -13.38 40.20 12.72
C ALA A 243 -13.25 41.18 13.91
N ASN A 244 -12.37 42.19 13.80
CA ASN A 244 -12.11 43.17 14.86
C ASN A 244 -13.13 44.32 14.94
N GLY A 245 -14.12 44.35 14.04
CA GLY A 245 -15.14 45.39 13.95
C GLY A 245 -14.77 46.62 13.11
N TYR A 246 -13.60 46.62 12.46
CA TYR A 246 -13.16 47.65 11.51
C TYR A 246 -13.00 47.04 10.11
N CYS A 247 -13.23 47.86 9.07
CA CYS A 247 -13.13 47.41 7.69
C CYS A 247 -11.70 47.59 7.17
N ASP A 248 -11.06 46.49 6.82
CA ASP A 248 -9.71 46.44 6.26
C ASP A 248 -9.78 45.94 4.80
N TYR A 249 -9.91 46.88 3.84
CA TYR A 249 -10.14 46.57 2.41
C TYR A 249 -9.08 45.67 1.76
N GLY A 250 -7.85 45.64 2.28
CA GLY A 250 -6.80 44.75 1.80
C GLY A 250 -7.03 43.27 2.13
N CYS A 251 -7.92 43.00 3.08
CA CYS A 251 -8.31 41.67 3.53
C CYS A 251 -9.75 41.32 3.12
N ASP A 252 -10.48 42.24 2.46
CA ASP A 252 -11.85 42.04 2.00
C ASP A 252 -11.87 41.41 0.60
N ASN A 253 -11.35 40.19 0.52
CA ASN A 253 -11.36 39.37 -0.68
C ASN A 253 -11.60 37.92 -0.27
N ALA A 254 -11.87 37.06 -1.25
CA ALA A 254 -12.29 35.70 -0.94
C ALA A 254 -11.14 34.86 -0.33
N GLU A 255 -9.89 35.30 -0.52
CA GLU A 255 -8.69 34.63 -0.06
C GLU A 255 -8.14 34.99 1.34
N CYS A 256 -8.56 36.07 2.03
CA CYS A 256 -7.89 36.66 3.23
C CYS A 256 -8.65 36.78 4.58
#